data_AF-A0AAW5YYN3-F1
#
_entry.id   AF-A0AAW5YYN3-F1
#
_cell.length_a   1.000
_cell.length_b   1.000
_cell.length_c   1.000
_cell.angle_alpha   90.00
_cell.angle_beta   90.00
_cell.angle_gamma   90.00
#
_symmetry.space_group_name_H-M   'P 1'
#
loop_
_entity.id
_entity.type
_entity.pdbx_description
1 polymer ?
#
loop_
_entity_poly.entity_id
_entity_poly.type
_entity_poly.pdbx_seq_one_letter_code
_entity_poly.pdbx_strand_id
1 'polypeptide(L)' 'MSCYRRDLVMKYKDRWINQRFLGHKATFGDDRAMTNFILDHHRCGYQDTAVCSTIVPHKLTIVLE' A
#
# COMPACT_ATOMS: atom_id res chain seq x y z
N MET A 1 2.85 -7.69 -3.27
CA MET A 1 3.02 -7.33 -1.85
C MET A 1 4.19 -6.36 -1.79
N SER A 2 4.00 -5.16 -1.25
CA SER A 2 5.04 -4.13 -1.15
C SER A 2 5.40 -3.92 0.32
N CYS A 3 6.69 -3.81 0.61
CA CYS A 3 7.19 -3.54 1.95
C CYS A 3 7.86 -2.17 1.96
N TYR A 4 7.39 -1.28 2.83
CA TYR A 4 7.92 0.08 2.95
C TYR A 4 8.84 0.20 4.16
N ARG A 5 9.87 1.05 4.05
CA ARG A 5 10.62 1.50 5.23
C ARG A 5 9.69 2.31 6.14
N ARG A 6 9.71 1.99 7.44
CA ARG A 6 8.86 2.65 8.44
C ARG A 6 8.98 4.17 8.41
N ASP A 7 10.20 4.68 8.32
CA ASP A 7 10.45 6.13 8.35
C ASP A 7 9.81 6.85 7.16
N LEU A 8 9.78 6.21 5.98
CA LEU A 8 9.12 6.74 4.80
C LEU A 8 7.60 6.76 4.98
N VAL A 9 7.04 5.69 5.51
CA VAL A 9 5.60 5.63 5.81
C VAL A 9 5.22 6.74 6.78
N MET A 10 5.96 6.90 7.87
CA MET A 10 5.69 7.94 8.86
C MET A 10 5.80 9.34 8.28
N LYS A 11 6.76 9.59 7.38
CA LYS A 11 6.92 10.88 6.70
C LYS A 11 5.73 11.24 5.80
N TYR A 12 5.15 10.27 5.08
CA TYR A 12 4.05 10.52 4.15
C TYR A 12 2.65 10.21 4.71
N LYS A 13 2.58 9.61 5.91
CA LYS A 13 1.34 9.16 6.56
C LYS A 13 0.28 10.24 6.62
N ASP A 14 0.61 11.43 7.11
CA ASP A 14 -0.39 12.48 7.34
C ASP A 14 -0.95 13.03 6.02
N ARG A 15 -0.11 13.15 5.00
CA ARG A 15 -0.53 13.55 3.65
C ARG A 15 -1.39 12.46 2.98
N TRP A 16 -1.06 11.19 3.20
CA TRP A 16 -1.82 10.05 2.68
C TRP A 16 -3.19 9.92 3.37
N ILE A 17 -3.28 10.06 4.69
CA ILE A 17 -4.55 9.98 5.46
C ILE A 17 -5.52 11.11 5.11
N ASN A 18 -4.99 12.29 4.81
CA ASN A 18 -5.80 13.49 4.53
C ASN A 18 -6.04 13.72 3.02
N GLN A 19 -5.70 12.73 2.17
CA GLN A 19 -5.90 12.86 0.74
C GLN A 19 -7.40 13.04 0.40
N ARG A 20 -7.67 13.86 -0.62
CA ARG A 20 -9.02 14.10 -1.13
C ARG A 20 -9.07 13.70 -2.59
N PHE A 21 -10.11 12.96 -2.96
CA PHE A 21 -10.40 12.59 -4.33
C PHE A 21 -11.74 13.23 -4.72
N LEU A 22 -11.73 14.03 -5.79
CA LEU A 22 -12.91 14.77 -6.27
C LEU A 22 -13.64 15.55 -5.16
N GLY A 23 -12.87 16.20 -4.27
CA GLY A 23 -13.41 17.00 -3.17
C GLY A 23 -13.83 16.20 -1.93
N HIS A 24 -13.97 14.88 -2.03
CA HIS A 24 -14.29 14.01 -0.90
C HIS A 24 -13.03 13.47 -0.23
N LYS A 25 -13.05 13.29 1.09
CA LYS A 25 -11.96 12.64 1.81
C LYS A 25 -11.86 11.20 1.33
N ALA A 26 -10.67 10.75 0.93
CA ALA A 26 -10.49 9.33 0.64
C ALA A 26 -10.53 8.56 1.95
N THR A 27 -11.57 7.78 2.14
CA THR A 27 -11.79 6.95 3.34
C THR A 27 -11.05 5.62 3.28
N PHE A 28 -10.65 5.19 2.08
CA PHE A 28 -9.96 3.92 1.87
C PHE A 28 -8.44 4.12 1.82
N GLY A 29 -7.73 3.36 2.64
CA GLY A 29 -6.28 3.31 2.65
C GLY A 29 -5.74 2.48 1.49
N ASP A 30 -5.68 3.07 0.30
CA ASP A 30 -5.10 2.43 -0.88
C ASP A 30 -3.56 2.44 -0.83
N ASP A 31 -2.97 1.24 -0.89
CA ASP A 31 -1.52 1.04 -0.87
C ASP A 31 -0.84 1.55 -2.14
N ARG A 32 -1.56 1.63 -3.27
CA ARG A 32 -1.03 2.19 -4.52
C ARG A 32 -0.83 3.70 -4.41
N ALA A 33 -1.75 4.42 -3.77
CA ALA A 33 -1.57 5.82 -3.44
C ALA A 33 -0.33 6.04 -2.56
N MET A 34 -0.12 5.19 -1.54
CA MET A 34 1.09 5.24 -0.70
C MET A 34 2.37 4.98 -1.51
N THR A 35 2.34 3.97 -2.40
CA THR A 35 3.45 3.67 -3.30
C THR A 35 3.83 4.89 -4.13
N ASN A 36 2.85 5.59 -4.71
CA ASN A 36 3.10 6.79 -5.53
C ASN A 36 3.77 7.92 -4.73
N PHE A 37 3.38 8.15 -3.48
CA PHE A 37 4.05 9.14 -2.62
C PHE A 37 5.52 8.81 -2.37
N ILE A 38 5.84 7.53 -2.23
CA ILE A 38 7.20 7.07 -1.95
C ILE A 38 8.06 7.08 -3.23
N LEU A 39 7.49 6.68 -4.37
CA LEU A 39 8.19 6.60 -5.66
C LEU A 39 8.66 7.95 -6.21
N ASP A 40 7.99 9.05 -5.86
CA ASP A 40 8.39 10.40 -6.27
C ASP A 40 9.83 10.76 -5.81
N HIS A 41 10.30 10.12 -4.73
CA HIS A 41 11.61 10.39 -4.14
C HIS A 41 12.47 9.15 -3.88
N HIS A 42 11.95 7.95 -4.12
CA HIS A 42 12.63 6.69 -3.82
C HIS A 42 12.51 5.69 -4.95
N ARG A 43 13.47 4.79 -5.04
CA ARG A 43 13.43 3.66 -5.98
C ARG A 43 12.86 2.43 -5.29
N CYS A 44 12.00 1.72 -6.02
CA CYS A 44 11.60 0.37 -5.66
C CYS A 44 12.66 -0.64 -6.13
N GLY A 45 12.91 -1.66 -5.33
CA GLY A 45 13.79 -2.77 -5.67
C GLY A 45 13.03 -4.09 -5.59
N TYR A 46 13.30 -4.99 -6.53
CA TYR A 46 12.82 -6.36 -6.47
C TYR A 46 13.79 -7.21 -5.64
N GLN A 47 13.27 -8.04 -4.76
CA GLN A 47 14.04 -8.98 -3.95
C GLN A 47 13.44 -10.36 -4.14
N ASP A 48 14.16 -11.22 -4.87
CA ASP A 48 13.74 -12.57 -5.23
C ASP A 48 13.76 -13.52 -4.03
N THR A 49 14.66 -13.27 -3.08
CA THR A 49 14.79 -14.08 -1.85
C THR A 49 13.82 -13.70 -0.73
N ALA A 50 12.95 -12.69 -0.93
CA ALA A 50 12.05 -12.21 0.12
C ALA A 50 10.94 -13.22 0.44
N VAL A 51 10.81 -13.57 1.73
CA VAL A 51 9.77 -14.49 2.21
C VAL A 51 8.56 -13.70 2.72
N CYS A 52 7.37 -14.06 2.23
CA CYS A 52 6.11 -13.42 2.60
C CYS A 52 5.12 -14.47 3.12
N SER A 53 4.76 -14.39 4.40
CA SER A 53 3.75 -15.28 4.99
C SER A 53 2.35 -14.71 4.78
N THR A 54 1.47 -15.46 4.14
CA THR A 54 0.07 -15.06 3.89
C THR A 54 -0.89 -16.04 4.54
N ILE A 55 -1.97 -15.54 5.14
CA ILE A 55 -3.08 -16.38 5.60
C ILE A 55 -4.05 -16.49 4.42
N VAL A 56 -3.96 -17.59 3.68
CA VAL A 56 -4.87 -17.88 2.56
C VAL A 56 -5.98 -18.80 3.07
N PRO A 57 -7.27 -18.47 2.85
CA PRO A 57 -8.35 -19.36 3.22
C PRO A 57 -8.29 -20.66 2.38
N HIS A 58 -8.39 -21.81 3.05
CA HIS A 58 -8.33 -23.13 2.40
C HIS A 58 -9.53 -23.40 1.46
N LYS A 59 -10.63 -22.65 1.60
CA LYS A 59 -11.79 -22.73 0.72
C LYS A 59 -12.13 -21.33 0.22
N LEU A 60 -12.08 -21.15 -1.10
CA LEU A 60 -12.50 -19.93 -1.77
C LEU A 60 -14.00 -20.06 -2.11
N THR A 61 -14.88 -19.69 -1.18
CA THR A 61 -16.34 -19.80 -1.39
C THR A 61 -16.93 -18.59 -2.12
N ILE A 62 -16.14 -17.53 -2.33
CA ILE A 62 -16.62 -16.27 -2.91
C ILE A 62 -15.75 -15.92 -4.11
N VAL A 63 -16.32 -16.07 -5.29
CA VAL A 63 -15.87 -15.37 -6.50
C VAL A 63 -16.74 -14.11 -6.56
N LEU A 64 -16.12 -12.94 -6.46
CA LEU A 64 -16.82 -11.68 -6.71
C LEU A 64 -16.77 -11.44 -8.23
N GLU A 65 -17.93 -11.56 -8.88
CA GLU A 65 -18.19 -11.05 -10.24
C GLU A 65 -18.31 -9.52 -10.24
#